data_AF-A0A661TJM8-F1
#
_entry.id   AF-A0A661TJM8-F1
#
_cell.length_a   1.000
_cell.length_b   1.000
_cell.length_c   1.000
_cell.angle_alpha   90.00
_cell.angle_beta   90.00
_cell.angle_gamma   90.00
#
_symmetry.space_group_name_H-M   'P 1'
#
loop_
_entity.id
_entity.type
_entity.pdbx_description
1 polymer ?
#
loop_
_entity_poly.entity_id
_entity_poly.type
_entity_poly.pdbx_seq_one_letter_code
_entity_poly.pdbx_strand_id
1 'polypeptide(L)' 'MKPNIASSQKFERMSRINQILLALQKCKERNQIAEKEKLIGTFCLEFGCSRRTMIEYIKILESAGKIQIEGKYMKLI' A
#
# COMPACT_ATOMS: atom_id res chain seq x y z
N MET A 1 -28.09 -2.71 -17.93
CA MET A 1 -27.68 -2.83 -16.51
C MET A 1 -26.68 -1.71 -16.22
N LYS A 2 -26.98 -0.78 -15.31
CA LYS A 2 -25.98 0.22 -14.88
C LYS A 2 -24.95 -0.49 -14.00
N PRO A 3 -23.64 -0.39 -14.27
CA PRO A 3 -22.63 -1.00 -13.42
C PRO A 3 -22.75 -0.42 -12.00
N ASN A 4 -22.72 -1.29 -11.00
CA ASN A 4 -22.79 -0.91 -9.59
C ASN A 4 -21.49 -0.19 -9.20
N ILE A 5 -21.48 1.14 -9.26
CA ILE A 5 -20.29 1.99 -9.06
C ILE A 5 -19.59 1.71 -7.71
N ALA A 6 -20.36 1.30 -6.69
CA ALA A 6 -19.84 0.97 -5.36
C ALA A 6 -18.94 -0.28 -5.34
N SER A 7 -19.19 -1.28 -6.19
CA SER A 7 -18.30 -2.45 -6.28
C SER A 7 -16.98 -2.05 -6.93
N SER A 8 -17.00 -1.21 -7.98
CA SER A 8 -15.80 -0.75 -8.69
C SER A 8 -14.79 -0.05 -7.77
N GLN A 9 -15.25 0.87 -6.91
CA GLN A 9 -14.36 1.59 -5.99
C GLN A 9 -13.74 0.66 -4.94
N LYS A 10 -14.49 -0.34 -4.46
CA LYS A 10 -13.97 -1.33 -3.51
C LYS A 10 -12.89 -2.21 -4.16
N PHE A 11 -13.11 -2.62 -5.41
CA PHE A 11 -12.13 -3.38 -6.18
C PHE A 11 -10.86 -2.57 -6.43
N GLU A 12 -10.98 -1.31 -6.83
CA GLU A 12 -9.84 -0.42 -7.02
C GLU A 12 -9.02 -0.25 -5.73
N ARG A 13 -9.69 -0.01 -4.60
CA ARG A 13 -9.03 0.10 -3.30
C ARG A 13 -8.22 -1.15 -2.97
N MET A 14 -8.83 -2.32 -3.09
CA MET A 14 -8.14 -3.59 -2.83
C MET A 14 -6.98 -3.84 -3.80
N SER A 15 -7.15 -3.49 -5.07
CA SER A 15 -6.08 -3.57 -6.07
C SER A 15 -4.87 -2.73 -5.67
N ARG A 16 -5.08 -1.46 -5.26
CA ARG A 16 -3.99 -0.57 -4.80
C ARG A 16 -3.30 -1.11 -3.55
N ILE A 17 -4.07 -1.63 -2.57
CA ILE A 17 -3.51 -2.26 -1.37
C ILE A 17 -2.63 -3.47 -1.73
N ASN A 18 -3.09 -4.31 -2.65
CA ASN A 18 -2.33 -5.46 -3.12
C ASN A 18 -1.05 -5.06 -3.87
N GLN A 19 -1.07 -3.97 -4.64
CA GLN A 19 0.11 -3.45 -5.32
C GLN A 19 1.17 -2.93 -4.32
N ILE A 20 0.75 -2.26 -3.25
CA ILE A 20 1.65 -1.84 -2.17
C ILE A 20 2.33 -3.07 -1.54
N LEU A 21 1.55 -4.12 -1.25
CA LEU A 21 2.08 -5.36 -0.68
C LEU A 21 3.09 -6.03 -1.61
N LEU A 22 2.78 -6.12 -2.91
CA LEU A 22 3.66 -6.71 -3.93
C LEU A 22 4.98 -5.94 -4.04
N ALA A 23 4.94 -4.61 -3.97
CA ALA A 23 6.15 -3.80 -4.02
C ALA A 23 7.04 -4.02 -2.79
N LEU A 24 6.45 -4.11 -1.59
CA LEU A 24 7.19 -4.47 -0.37
C LEU A 24 7.83 -5.86 -0.50
N GLN A 25 7.16 -6.80 -1.17
CA GLN A 25 7.68 -8.15 -1.42
C GLN A 25 8.89 -8.10 -2.33
N LYS A 26 8.83 -7.32 -3.42
CA LYS A 26 9.98 -7.08 -4.29
C LYS A 26 11.15 -6.41 -3.56
N CYS A 27 10.88 -5.47 -2.65
CA CYS A 27 11.93 -4.88 -1.82
C CYS A 27 12.60 -5.94 -0.94
N LYS A 28 11.82 -6.81 -0.28
CA LYS A 28 12.34 -7.92 0.54
C LYS A 28 13.18 -8.91 -0.28
N GLU A 29 12.68 -9.35 -1.43
CA GLU A 29 13.39 -10.28 -2.34
C GLU A 29 14.73 -9.71 -2.83
N ARG A 30 14.82 -8.39 -2.99
CA ARG A 30 16.04 -7.69 -3.41
C ARG A 30 16.94 -7.25 -2.24
N ASN A 31 16.62 -7.65 -1.00
CA ASN A 31 17.27 -7.16 0.22
C ASN A 31 17.33 -5.62 0.31
N GLN A 32 16.34 -4.94 -0.26
CA GLN A 32 16.23 -3.48 -0.26
C GLN A 32 15.48 -3.01 0.99
N ILE A 33 15.95 -1.88 1.53
CA ILE A 33 15.31 -1.21 2.65
C ILE A 33 14.08 -0.46 2.14
N ALA A 34 12.90 -0.87 2.60
CA ALA A 34 11.64 -0.20 2.33
C ALA A 34 11.46 1.01 3.27
N GLU A 35 12.01 2.16 2.87
CA GLU A 35 11.82 3.41 3.61
C GLU A 35 10.40 3.92 3.45
N LYS A 36 9.72 4.12 4.58
CA LYS A 36 8.29 4.42 4.65
C LYS A 36 7.89 5.65 3.85
N GLU A 37 8.64 6.73 4.02
CA GLU A 37 8.32 8.02 3.41
C GLU A 37 8.52 8.02 1.89
N LYS A 38 9.56 7.33 1.42
CA LYS A 38 9.81 7.16 -0.01
C LYS A 38 8.68 6.36 -0.66
N LEU A 39 8.29 5.23 -0.07
CA LEU A 39 7.21 4.40 -0.60
C LEU A 39 5.88 5.14 -0.63
N ILE A 40 5.54 5.85 0.46
CA ILE A 40 4.33 6.68 0.50
C ILE A 40 4.36 7.70 -0.62
N GLY A 41 5.48 8.41 -0.80
CA GLY A 41 5.65 9.40 -1.87
C GLY A 41 5.44 8.80 -3.26
N THR A 42 6.11 7.69 -3.55
CA THR A 42 6.00 6.97 -4.83
C THR A 42 4.55 6.57 -5.12
N PHE A 43 3.86 5.94 -4.18
CA PHE A 43 2.48 5.50 -4.43
C PHE A 43 1.46 6.63 -4.48
N CYS A 44 1.70 7.74 -3.75
CA CYS A 44 0.83 8.91 -3.88
C CYS A 44 0.89 9.49 -5.30
N LEU A 45 2.09 9.56 -5.89
CA LEU A 45 2.28 9.99 -7.28
C LEU A 45 1.69 8.97 -8.27
N GLU A 46 1.97 7.68 -8.08
CA GLU A 46 1.53 6.62 -8.98
C GLU A 46 0.00 6.46 -9.01
N PHE A 47 -0.67 6.53 -7.85
CA PHE A 47 -2.11 6.32 -7.76
C PHE A 47 -2.92 7.62 -7.80
N GLY A 48 -2.25 8.77 -7.88
CA GLY A 48 -2.90 10.09 -7.84
C GLY A 48 -3.76 10.30 -6.59
N CYS A 49 -3.28 9.85 -5.43
CA CYS A 49 -4.05 9.91 -4.18
C CYS A 49 -3.36 10.73 -3.10
N SER A 50 -4.15 11.22 -2.15
CA SER A 50 -3.63 11.94 -1.00
C SER A 50 -2.76 11.04 -0.11
N ARG A 51 -1.80 11.66 0.58
CA ARG A 51 -1.01 11.00 1.61
C ARG A 51 -1.88 10.34 2.70
N ARG A 52 -3.00 10.98 3.07
CA ARG A 52 -3.94 10.44 4.05
C ARG A 52 -4.50 9.09 3.60
N THR A 53 -4.95 9.00 2.36
CA THR A 53 -5.46 7.75 1.75
C THR A 53 -4.38 6.67 1.75
N MET A 54 -3.14 7.03 1.41
CA MET A 54 -2.02 6.08 1.42
C MET A 54 -1.73 5.54 2.82
N ILE A 55 -1.75 6.40 3.83
CA ILE A 55 -1.59 6.00 5.24
C ILE A 55 -2.71 5.04 5.65
N GLU A 56 -3.94 5.25 5.21
CA GLU A 56 -5.04 4.32 5.49
C GLU A 56 -4.79 2.92 4.87
N TYR A 57 -4.24 2.85 3.66
CA TYR A 57 -3.91 1.58 3.01
C TYR A 57 -2.80 0.83 3.76
N ILE A 58 -1.76 1.55 4.18
CA ILE A 58 -0.67 1.00 4.99
C ILE A 58 -1.20 0.48 6.33
N LYS A 59 -2.07 1.25 7.01
CA LYS A 59 -2.69 0.82 8.27
C LYS A 59 -3.53 -0.45 8.11
N ILE A 60 -4.19 -0.64 6.97
CA ILE A 60 -4.92 -1.87 6.67
C ILE A 60 -3.96 -3.06 6.59
N LEU A 61 -2.83 -2.91 5.90
CA LEU A 61 -1.82 -3.97 5.79
C LEU A 61 -1.19 -4.29 7.15
N GLU A 62 -0.91 -3.27 7.96
CA GLU A 62 -0.37 -3.42 9.32
C GLU A 62 -1.36 -4.13 10.24
N SER A 63 -2.63 -3.69 10.24
CA SER A 63 -3.71 -4.29 11.04
C SER A 63 -4.00 -5.74 10.62
N ALA A 64 -3.77 -6.06 9.34
CA ALA A 64 -3.89 -7.42 8.82
C ALA A 64 -2.65 -8.30 9.09
N GLY A 65 -1.64 -7.78 9.80
CA GLY A 65 -0.41 -8.50 10.11
C GLY A 65 0.45 -8.84 8.88
N LYS A 66 0.31 -8.08 7.78
CA LYS A 66 1.11 -8.29 6.57
C LYS A 66 2.42 -7.52 6.60
N ILE A 67 2.44 -6.41 7.32
CA ILE A 67 3.61 -5.55 7.45
C ILE A 67 3.80 -5.12 8.90
N GLN A 68 5.03 -4.76 9.25
CA GLN A 68 5.40 -4.11 10.49
C GLN A 68 6.13 -2.79 10.18
N ILE A 69 5.80 -1.74 10.93
CA ILE A 69 6.47 -0.45 10.83
C ILE A 69 7.48 -0.34 11.98
N GLU A 70 8.76 -0.21 11.65
CA GLU A 70 9.85 -0.02 12.60
C GLU A 70 10.50 1.35 12.35
N GLY A 71 10.06 2.36 13.11
CA GLY A 71 10.53 3.73 12.95
C GLY A 71 10.24 4.26 11.54
N LYS A 72 11.29 4.45 10.73
CA LYS A 72 11.21 4.96 9.35
C LYS A 72 11.14 3.87 8.28
N TYR A 73 11.09 2.60 8.67
CA TYR A 73 11.12 1.47 7.74
C TYR A 73 9.84 0.64 7.82
N MET A 74 9.47 0.03 6.70
CA MET A 74 8.43 -0.99 6.62
C MET A 74 9.07 -2.33 6.32
N LYS A 75 8.56 -3.38 6.94
CA LYS A 75 8.99 -4.76 6.70
C LYS A 75 7.77 -5.63 6.47
N LEU A 76 7.91 -6.65 5.62
CA LEU A 76 6.93 -7.72 5.54
C LEU A 76 7.15 -8.71 6.68
N ILE A 77 6.05 -9.11 7.30
CA ILE A 77 6.01 -10.19 8.29
C ILE A 77 5.98 -11.53 7.54
#